data_AF-A0A497F5B3-F1
#
_entry.id   AF-A0A497F5B3-F1
#
_cell.length_a   1.000
_cell.length_b   1.000
_cell.length_c   1.000
_cell.angle_alpha   90.00
_cell.angle_beta   90.00
_cell.angle_gamma   90.00
#
_symmetry.space_group_name_H-M   'P 1'
#
loop_
_entity.id
_entity.type
_entity.pdbx_description
1 polymer ?
#
loop_
_entity_poly.entity_id
_entity_poly.type
_entity_poly.pdbx_seq_one_letter_code
_entity_poly.pdbx_strand_id
1 'polypeptide(L)'
;MGKLIRELYSIAYTVFPDRSLSFYVRSVVRCFFVDEISEGHYIVRGLREFGDHYPTYHVFYFPRERRYRCECQLRLYGYVRRICTHIGAVAIYRRVIQDVDIANRFFKWCELVRKSVQLPC
;
A
#
# COMPACT_ATOMS: atom_id res chain seq x y z
N MET A 1 9.55 6.47 14.94
CA MET A 1 9.58 6.40 13.45
C MET A 1 10.47 5.27 12.93
N GLY A 2 11.78 5.27 13.22
CA GLY A 2 12.73 4.35 12.58
C GLY A 2 12.39 2.85 12.71
N LYS A 3 11.79 2.43 13.83
CA LYS A 3 11.33 1.04 14.01
C LYS A 3 10.19 0.66 13.05
N LEU A 4 9.10 1.43 13.01
CA LEU A 4 7.95 1.17 12.13
C LEU A 4 8.36 1.10 10.66
N ILE A 5 9.15 2.07 10.19
CA ILE A 5 9.59 2.08 8.79
C ILE A 5 10.42 0.84 8.46
N ARG A 6 11.35 0.42 9.34
CA ARG A 6 12.10 -0.82 9.16
C ARG A 6 11.21 -2.06 9.10
N GLU A 7 10.17 -2.12 9.94
CA GLU A 7 9.17 -3.20 9.94
C GLU A 7 8.42 -3.25 8.60
N LEU A 8 7.96 -2.09 8.09
CA LEU A 8 7.26 -2.01 6.80
C LEU A 8 8.15 -2.44 5.63
N TYR A 9 9.43 -2.03 5.62
CA TYR A 9 10.39 -2.51 4.62
C TYR A 9 10.62 -4.01 4.75
N SER A 10 10.79 -4.54 5.97
CA SER A 10 10.95 -5.97 6.19
C SER A 10 9.76 -6.77 5.65
N ILE A 11 8.52 -6.32 5.93
CA ILE A 11 7.31 -6.89 5.33
C ILE A 11 7.38 -6.83 3.80
N ALA A 12 7.75 -5.68 3.24
CA ALA A 12 7.81 -5.50 1.78
C ALA A 12 8.81 -6.47 1.12
N TYR A 13 10.00 -6.65 1.69
CA TYR A 13 11.01 -7.61 1.22
C TYR A 13 10.53 -9.06 1.32
N THR A 14 9.80 -9.41 2.38
CA THR A 14 9.25 -10.76 2.54
C THR A 14 8.13 -11.05 1.54
N VAL A 15 7.24 -10.07 1.27
CA VAL A 15 6.09 -10.29 0.40
C VAL A 15 6.45 -10.21 -1.08
N PHE A 16 7.42 -9.37 -1.45
CA PHE A 16 7.87 -9.22 -2.83
C PHE A 16 9.40 -9.27 -2.93
N PRO A 17 10.01 -10.46 -2.91
CA PRO A 17 11.45 -10.59 -3.09
C PRO A 17 11.87 -10.04 -4.46
N ASP A 18 13.13 -9.59 -4.54
CA ASP A 18 13.81 -9.20 -5.79
C ASP A 18 13.10 -8.09 -6.58
N ARG A 19 12.59 -7.09 -5.87
CA ARG A 19 12.12 -5.83 -6.47
C ARG A 19 13.14 -4.71 -6.31
N SER A 20 12.99 -3.67 -7.12
CA SER A 20 13.86 -2.50 -7.05
C SER A 20 13.60 -1.68 -5.77
N LEU A 21 14.60 -0.93 -5.32
CA LEU A 21 14.44 -0.01 -4.19
C LEU A 21 13.27 0.96 -4.40
N SER A 22 13.11 1.49 -5.63
CA SER A 22 11.99 2.36 -6.00
C SER A 22 10.63 1.68 -5.77
N PHE A 23 10.50 0.39 -6.09
CA PHE A 23 9.27 -0.36 -5.82
C PHE A 23 8.98 -0.43 -4.32
N TYR A 24 9.98 -0.76 -3.49
CA TYR A 24 9.79 -0.86 -2.04
C TYR A 24 9.44 0.49 -1.42
N VAL A 25 10.20 1.54 -1.73
CA VAL A 25 9.95 2.91 -1.24
C VAL A 25 8.52 3.34 -1.57
N ARG A 26 8.12 3.22 -2.84
CA ARG A 26 6.78 3.61 -3.27
C ARG A 26 5.69 2.78 -2.61
N SER A 27 5.89 1.47 -2.47
CA SER A 27 4.90 0.59 -1.84
C SER A 27 4.72 0.88 -0.34
N VAL A 28 5.82 1.09 0.38
CA VAL A 28 5.80 1.45 1.81
C VAL A 28 5.15 2.80 2.04
N VAL A 29 5.49 3.83 1.25
CA VAL A 29 4.85 5.15 1.36
C VAL A 29 3.36 5.06 1.05
N ARG A 30 2.98 4.37 -0.03
CA ARG A 30 1.57 4.17 -0.41
C ARG A 30 0.76 3.39 0.61
N CYS A 31 1.40 2.51 1.40
CA CYS A 31 0.74 1.73 2.44
C CYS A 31 0.00 2.62 3.45
N PHE A 32 0.52 3.81 3.74
CA PHE A 32 -0.12 4.79 4.63
C PHE A 32 -1.40 5.43 4.07
N PHE A 33 -1.71 5.17 2.79
CA PHE A 33 -2.87 5.70 2.09
C PHE A 33 -3.77 4.57 1.55
N VAL A 34 -3.72 3.41 2.21
CA VAL A 34 -4.60 2.27 1.95
C VAL A 34 -5.76 2.32 2.95
N ASP A 35 -6.97 2.23 2.41
CA ASP A 35 -8.19 2.02 3.19
C ASP A 35 -8.85 0.71 2.72
N GLU A 36 -9.24 -0.15 3.66
CA GLU A 36 -10.05 -1.35 3.37
C GLU A 36 -11.53 -0.96 3.42
N ILE A 37 -12.24 -1.12 2.31
CA ILE A 37 -13.64 -0.69 2.19
C ILE A 37 -14.63 -1.85 2.27
N SER A 38 -14.18 -3.07 1.96
CA SER A 38 -14.87 -4.33 2.25
C SER A 38 -13.84 -5.47 2.25
N GLU A 39 -14.24 -6.67 2.67
CA GLU A 39 -13.32 -7.81 2.76
C GLU A 39 -12.59 -8.06 1.43
N GLY A 40 -11.26 -7.92 1.44
CA GLY A 40 -10.44 -8.13 0.25
C GLY A 40 -10.52 -7.01 -0.79
N HIS A 41 -11.21 -5.90 -0.50
CA HIS A 41 -11.32 -4.73 -1.37
C HIS A 41 -10.72 -3.50 -0.71
N TYR A 42 -9.69 -2.96 -1.36
CA TYR A 42 -8.91 -1.85 -0.86
C TYR A 42 -8.94 -0.68 -1.84
N ILE A 43 -8.95 0.53 -1.30
CA ILE A 43 -8.68 1.76 -2.04
C ILE A 43 -7.27 2.23 -1.67
N VAL A 44 -6.48 2.55 -2.68
CA VAL A 44 -5.17 3.21 -2.53
C VAL A 44 -5.28 4.61 -3.07
N ARG A 45 -5.02 5.63 -2.26
CA ARG A 45 -4.97 7.02 -2.74
C ARG A 45 -3.86 7.19 -3.77
N GLY A 46 -4.17 7.93 -4.83
CA GLY A 46 -3.22 8.33 -5.84
C GLY A 46 -2.23 9.36 -5.31
N LEU A 47 -0.95 9.18 -5.66
CA LEU A 47 0.15 10.11 -5.34
C LEU A 47 0.73 10.63 -6.66
N ARG A 48 0.48 11.89 -6.99
CA ARG A 48 0.94 12.53 -8.23
C ARG A 48 2.47 12.55 -8.33
N GLU A 49 3.14 12.70 -7.19
CA GLU A 49 4.60 12.64 -7.03
C GLU A 49 5.19 11.30 -7.47
N PHE A 50 4.37 10.24 -7.46
CA PHE A 50 4.72 8.92 -7.94
C PHE A 50 4.18 8.61 -9.34
N GLY A 51 3.67 9.62 -10.06
CA GLY A 51 3.15 9.48 -11.42
C GLY A 51 1.76 8.85 -11.49
N ASP A 52 0.96 8.94 -10.42
CA ASP A 52 -0.44 8.55 -10.50
C ASP A 52 -1.27 9.60 -11.21
N HIS A 53 -2.07 9.14 -12.18
CA HIS A 53 -3.00 9.98 -12.91
C HIS A 53 -4.37 10.11 -12.22
N TYR A 54 -4.73 9.12 -11.38
CA TYR A 54 -6.05 9.02 -10.78
C TYR A 54 -5.98 9.27 -9.27
N PRO A 55 -7.03 9.86 -8.67
CA PRO A 55 -7.06 10.16 -7.23
C PRO A 55 -7.12 8.91 -6.35
N THR A 56 -7.61 7.80 -6.90
CA THR A 56 -7.75 6.52 -6.21
C THR A 56 -7.54 5.36 -7.17
N TYR A 57 -7.12 4.22 -6.61
CA TYR A 57 -6.98 2.96 -7.33
C TYR A 57 -7.59 1.84 -6.49
N HIS A 58 -8.44 1.03 -7.12
CA HIS A 58 -8.97 -0.16 -6.48
C HIS A 58 -8.01 -1.33 -6.59
N VAL A 59 -7.84 -2.04 -5.49
CA VAL A 59 -7.06 -3.28 -5.40
C VAL A 59 -7.92 -4.34 -4.74
N PHE A 60 -7.98 -5.50 -5.40
CA PHE A 60 -8.73 -6.66 -4.94
C PHE A 60 -7.74 -7.75 -4.58
N TYR A 61 -7.92 -8.34 -3.40
CA TYR A 61 -7.26 -9.57 -2.99
C TYR A 61 -8.26 -10.72 -3.10
N PHE A 62 -7.89 -11.77 -3.82
CA PHE A 62 -8.69 -12.98 -4.00
C PHE A 62 -8.08 -14.09 -3.11
N PRO A 63 -8.66 -14.40 -1.94
CA PRO A 63 -8.04 -15.30 -0.96
C PRO A 63 -7.83 -16.72 -1.49
N ARG A 64 -8.80 -17.25 -2.26
CA ARG A 64 -8.74 -18.60 -2.85
C ARG A 64 -7.58 -18.74 -3.83
N GLU A 65 -7.31 -17.71 -4.62
CA GLU A 65 -6.23 -17.69 -5.62
C GLU A 65 -4.90 -17.19 -5.05
N ARG A 66 -4.91 -16.61 -3.84
CA ARG A 66 -3.78 -15.86 -3.25
C ARG A 66 -3.23 -14.81 -4.22
N ARG A 67 -4.11 -14.15 -4.97
CA ARG A 67 -3.75 -13.18 -6.01
C ARG A 67 -4.31 -11.81 -5.72
N TYR A 68 -3.59 -10.81 -6.20
CA TYR A 68 -4.04 -9.43 -6.22
C TYR A 68 -4.36 -9.01 -7.65
N ARG A 69 -5.37 -8.15 -7.81
CA ARG A 69 -5.60 -7.41 -9.05
C ARG A 69 -5.72 -5.94 -8.70
N CYS A 70 -5.05 -5.10 -9.46
CA CYS A 70 -5.21 -3.66 -9.35
C CYS A 70 -5.79 -3.11 -10.63
N GLU A 71 -6.73 -2.18 -10.50
CA GLU A 71 -7.33 -1.50 -11.64
C GLU A 71 -6.31 -0.76 -12.52
N CYS A 72 -5.16 -0.35 -11.96
CA CYS A 72 -4.09 0.27 -12.74
C CYS A 72 -3.54 -0.67 -13.84
N GLN A 73 -3.70 -1.99 -13.69
CA GLN A 73 -3.24 -3.00 -14.64
C GLN A 73 -4.17 -3.16 -15.84
N LEU A 74 -5.40 -2.64 -15.76
CA LEU A 74 -6.37 -2.66 -16.85
C LEU A 74 -6.31 -1.38 -17.71
N ARG A 75 -5.55 -0.38 -17.26
CA ARG A 75 -5.43 0.95 -17.88
C ARG A 75 -4.16 1.06 -18.72
N LEU A 76 -4.02 2.11 -19.53
CA LEU A 76 -3.04 2.36 -20.64
C LEU A 76 -1.59 1.80 -20.53
N TYR A 77 -1.09 1.44 -19.36
CA TYR A 77 0.28 0.94 -19.12
C TYR A 77 0.34 -0.45 -18.46
N GLY A 78 -0.80 -1.12 -18.28
CA GLY A 78 -0.96 -2.27 -17.39
C GLY A 78 -0.51 -3.63 -17.94
N TYR A 79 -0.39 -3.77 -19.27
CA TYR A 79 -0.01 -5.03 -19.91
C TYR A 79 1.43 -5.49 -19.58
N VAL A 80 2.29 -4.59 -19.13
CA VAL A 80 3.73 -4.84 -18.95
C VAL A 80 4.12 -5.15 -17.50
N ARG A 81 3.28 -4.85 -16.50
CA ARG A 81 3.65 -4.99 -15.06
C ARG A 81 2.72 -5.94 -14.30
N ARG A 82 3.20 -7.16 -14.03
CA ARG A 82 2.47 -8.17 -13.23
C ARG A 82 2.19 -7.73 -11.79
N ILE A 83 3.03 -6.86 -11.21
CA ILE A 83 2.90 -6.35 -9.84
C ILE A 83 3.20 -4.84 -9.82
N CYS A 84 2.22 -4.02 -9.46
CA CYS A 84 2.37 -2.56 -9.30
C CYS A 84 2.61 -2.19 -7.82
N THR A 85 3.04 -0.95 -7.57
CA THR A 85 3.26 -0.45 -6.20
C THR A 85 1.95 -0.26 -5.41
N HIS A 86 0.79 -0.21 -6.07
CA HIS A 86 -0.52 -0.24 -5.39
C HIS A 86 -0.82 -1.62 -4.81
N ILE A 87 -0.55 -2.70 -5.57
CA ILE A 87 -0.58 -4.08 -5.03
C ILE A 87 0.43 -4.23 -3.89
N GLY A 88 1.63 -3.68 -4.09
CA GLY A 88 2.67 -3.64 -3.06
C GLY A 88 2.17 -3.06 -1.74
N ALA A 89 1.56 -1.87 -1.81
CA ALA A 89 1.01 -1.16 -0.65
C ALA A 89 -0.05 -1.99 0.09
N VAL A 90 -1.01 -2.56 -0.63
CA VAL A 90 -2.10 -3.35 -0.03
C VAL A 90 -1.57 -4.62 0.61
N ALA A 91 -0.64 -5.31 -0.04
CA ALA A 91 -0.09 -6.53 0.52
C ALA A 91 0.75 -6.27 1.79
N ILE A 92 1.41 -5.11 1.90
CA ILE A 92 2.05 -4.65 3.14
C ILE A 92 0.98 -4.33 4.20
N TYR A 93 -0.02 -3.52 3.85
CA TYR A 93 -1.11 -3.14 4.75
C TYR A 93 -1.81 -4.34 5.37
N ARG A 94 -2.10 -5.37 4.56
CA ARG A 94 -2.70 -6.63 5.03
C ARG A 94 -1.85 -7.35 6.07
N ARG A 95 -0.52 -7.28 5.99
CA ARG A 95 0.37 -7.86 7.02
C ARG A 95 0.42 -6.98 8.26
N VAL A 96 0.38 -5.66 8.10
CA VAL A 96 0.32 -4.71 9.22
C VAL A 96 -0.92 -4.97 10.07
N ILE A 97 -2.11 -5.07 9.47
CA ILE A 97 -3.35 -5.26 10.24
C ILE A 97 -3.49 -6.66 10.86
N GLN A 98 -2.65 -7.61 10.46
CA GLN A 98 -2.57 -8.95 11.07
C GLN A 98 -1.67 -9.00 12.30
N ASP A 99 -0.83 -7.97 12.51
CA ASP A 99 0.07 -7.84 13.66
C ASP A 99 -0.38 -6.65 14.51
N VAL A 100 -0.96 -6.93 15.68
CA VAL A 100 -1.55 -5.92 16.57
C VAL A 100 -0.52 -4.86 17.00
N ASP A 101 0.72 -5.26 17.21
CA ASP A 101 1.77 -4.36 17.67
C ASP A 101 2.21 -3.40 16.56
N ILE A 102 2.38 -3.91 15.35
CA ILE A 102 2.70 -3.08 14.18
C ILE A 102 1.51 -2.18 13.84
N ALA A 103 0.28 -2.72 13.84
CA ALA A 103 -0.95 -1.96 13.58
C ALA A 103 -1.10 -0.77 14.55
N ASN A 104 -0.93 -1.00 15.85
CA ASN A 104 -1.01 0.06 16.85
C ASN A 104 -0.01 1.20 16.58
N ARG A 105 1.25 0.85 16.22
CA ARG A 105 2.26 1.86 15.85
C ARG A 105 1.90 2.58 14.56
N PHE A 106 1.40 1.83 13.57
CA PHE A 106 1.03 2.34 12.25
C PHE A 106 -0.11 3.35 12.35
N PHE A 107 -1.23 2.98 12.97
CA PHE A 107 -2.40 3.86 13.08
C PHE A 107 -2.14 5.07 13.97
N LYS A 108 -1.41 4.90 15.09
CA LYS A 108 -0.96 6.03 15.91
C LYS A 108 -0.16 7.04 15.08
N TRP A 109 0.67 6.55 14.16
CA TRP A 109 1.43 7.42 13.27
C TRP A 109 0.54 8.14 12.25
N CYS A 110 -0.38 7.41 11.60
CA CYS A 110 -1.35 8.00 10.67
C CYS A 110 -2.17 9.12 11.33
N GLU A 111 -2.62 8.92 12.57
CA GLU A 111 -3.32 9.95 13.35
C GLU A 111 -2.46 11.18 13.64
N LEU A 112 -1.22 10.97 14.07
CA LEU A 112 -0.28 12.07 14.33
C LEU A 112 -0.04 12.89 13.06
N VAL A 113 0.20 12.24 11.93
CA VAL A 113 0.41 12.92 10.65
C VAL A 113 -0.84 13.68 10.21
N ARG A 114 -2.03 13.08 10.31
CA ARG A 114 -3.29 13.77 9.97
C ARG A 114 -3.51 15.02 10.82
N LYS A 115 -3.20 14.96 12.12
CA LYS A 115 -3.27 16.13 13.02
C LYS A 115 -2.25 17.21 12.67
N SER A 116 -1.05 16.82 12.26
CA SER A 116 0.04 17.74 11.95
C SER A 116 -0.06 18.39 10.56
N VAL A 117 -0.72 17.75 9.60
CA VAL A 117 -0.69 18.19 8.19
C VAL A 117 -1.92 19.01 7.78
N GLN A 118 -2.94 19.20 8.64
CA GLN A 118 -4.19 19.92 8.29
C GLN A 118 -4.66 19.58 6.86
N LEU A 119 -4.78 18.29 6.52
CA LEU A 119 -5.30 17.90 5.22
C LEU A 119 -6.79 18.26 5.20
N PRO A 120 -7.26 19.16 4.32
CA PRO A 120 -8.69 19.43 4.19
C PRO A 120 -9.41 18.13 3.79
N CYS A 121 -10.59 17.97 4.36
CA CYS A 121 -11.53 16.87 4.11
C CYS A 121 -11.82 16.69 2.62
#